data_AF-A0A6B3GRW5-F1
#
_entry.id   AF-A0A6B3GRW5-F1
#
_cell.length_a   1.000
_cell.length_b   1.000
_cell.length_c   1.000
_cell.angle_alpha   90.00
_cell.angle_beta   90.00
_cell.angle_gamma   90.00
#
_symmetry.space_group_name_H-M   'P 1'
#
loop_
_entity.id
_entity.type
_entity.pdbx_description
1 polymer ?
#
loop_
_entity_poly.entity_id
_entity_poly.type
_entity_poly.pdbx_seq_one_letter_code
_entity_poly.pdbx_strand_id
1 'polypeptide(L)'
;AKIRERAEKIKIGPGNDPTSEMGPLITAAHRDKVASYVTGAAAQGAEVVLDGTGHTVEGFEDGHWIGLSLLDKVSTDSDAYQDEIFGPVLCVLRVDTYEDGVALMNASPFGNGTAIFTRDGGAARRFQLEIQAGMVGVNVPIPVPVGYHSFGGWKDSLFGDHHIYG
;
A
#
# COMPACT_ATOMS: atom_id res chain seq x y z
N ALA A 1 -0.95 -9.04 -14.65
CA ALA A 1 -1.83 -8.66 -15.77
C ALA A 1 -2.97 -7.71 -15.36
N LYS A 2 -4.03 -8.16 -14.66
CA LYS A 2 -5.20 -7.30 -14.35
C LYS A 2 -4.91 -6.03 -13.54
N ILE A 3 -4.00 -6.10 -12.56
CA ILE A 3 -3.61 -4.92 -11.76
C ILE A 3 -2.94 -3.88 -12.65
N ARG A 4 -1.94 -4.29 -13.43
CA ARG A 4 -1.24 -3.44 -14.42
C ARG A 4 -2.23 -2.75 -15.38
N GLU A 5 -3.13 -3.52 -16.00
CA GLU A 5 -4.16 -2.99 -16.91
C GLU A 5 -5.07 -1.92 -16.28
N ARG A 6 -5.35 -2.02 -14.98
CA ARG A 6 -6.14 -1.03 -14.26
C ARG A 6 -5.29 0.18 -13.85
N ALA A 7 -4.07 -0.07 -13.37
CA ALA A 7 -3.14 0.98 -12.99
C ALA A 7 -2.81 1.92 -14.16
N GLU A 8 -2.62 1.38 -15.36
CA GLU A 8 -2.36 2.15 -16.58
C GLU A 8 -3.55 3.04 -17.02
N LYS A 9 -4.75 2.82 -16.48
CA LYS A 9 -5.96 3.60 -16.81
C LYS A 9 -6.24 4.73 -15.83
N ILE A 10 -5.54 4.76 -14.69
CA ILE A 10 -5.75 5.79 -13.67
C ILE A 10 -5.28 7.14 -14.23
N LYS A 11 -6.16 8.13 -14.17
CA LYS A 11 -5.86 9.49 -14.60
C LYS A 11 -5.18 10.26 -13.48
N ILE A 12 -3.92 10.63 -13.72
CA ILE A 12 -3.12 11.45 -12.81
C ILE A 12 -3.17 12.88 -13.33
N GLY A 13 -3.49 13.83 -12.46
CA GLY A 13 -3.66 15.21 -12.87
C GLY A 13 -3.87 16.17 -11.71
N PRO A 14 -4.09 17.46 -12.01
CA PRO A 14 -4.25 18.48 -10.98
C PRO A 14 -5.59 18.31 -10.25
N GLY A 15 -5.63 18.69 -8.97
CA GLY A 15 -6.80 18.51 -8.11
C GLY A 15 -8.02 19.37 -8.48
N ASN A 16 -7.88 20.31 -9.42
CA ASN A 16 -8.97 21.10 -9.98
C ASN A 16 -9.56 20.49 -11.27
N ASP A 17 -8.97 19.41 -11.81
CA ASP A 17 -9.53 18.65 -12.92
C ASP A 17 -10.43 17.53 -12.36
N PRO A 18 -11.74 17.53 -12.63
CA PRO A 18 -12.68 16.53 -12.13
C PRO A 18 -12.46 15.13 -12.73
N THR A 19 -11.64 15.01 -13.78
CA THR A 19 -11.26 13.73 -14.38
C THR A 19 -10.03 13.10 -13.73
N SER A 20 -9.31 13.85 -12.89
CA SER A 20 -8.18 13.35 -12.11
C SER A 20 -8.65 12.38 -11.03
N GLU A 21 -8.06 11.20 -10.99
CA GLU A 21 -8.28 10.18 -9.96
C GLU A 21 -7.17 10.21 -8.90
N MET A 22 -6.00 10.74 -9.24
CA MET A 22 -4.84 10.87 -8.34
C MET A 22 -4.09 12.18 -8.58
N GLY A 23 -3.69 12.85 -7.50
CA GLY A 23 -2.89 14.08 -7.53
C GLY A 23 -1.38 13.85 -7.40
N PRO A 24 -0.58 14.92 -7.30
CA PRO A 24 0.86 14.84 -7.09
C PRO A 24 1.19 14.44 -5.65
N LEU A 25 2.46 14.11 -5.39
CA LEU A 25 2.97 13.98 -4.03
C LEU A 25 3.17 15.35 -3.38
N ILE A 26 3.28 15.35 -2.04
CA ILE A 26 3.26 16.59 -1.25
C ILE A 26 4.48 17.49 -1.44
N THR A 27 5.67 16.90 -1.66
CA THR A 27 6.93 17.64 -1.85
C THR A 27 7.83 16.94 -2.87
N ALA A 28 8.72 17.70 -3.52
CA ALA A 28 9.74 17.16 -4.41
C ALA A 28 10.64 16.14 -3.70
N ALA A 29 11.05 16.42 -2.46
CA ALA A 29 11.85 15.49 -1.66
C ALA A 29 11.13 14.16 -1.40
N HIS A 30 9.80 14.19 -1.14
CA HIS A 30 9.00 12.98 -0.97
C HIS A 30 8.85 12.23 -2.29
N ARG A 31 8.64 12.92 -3.41
CA ARG A 31 8.63 12.32 -4.75
C ARG A 31 9.94 11.58 -5.05
N ASP A 32 11.07 12.23 -4.80
CA ASP A 32 12.38 11.64 -5.08
C ASP A 32 12.68 10.45 -4.16
N LYS A 33 12.23 10.51 -2.89
CA LYS A 33 12.29 9.37 -1.96
C LYS A 33 11.44 8.19 -2.46
N VAL A 34 10.20 8.44 -2.90
CA VAL A 34 9.34 7.36 -3.44
C VAL A 34 9.97 6.76 -4.70
N ALA A 35 10.51 7.60 -5.58
CA ALA A 35 11.18 7.15 -6.81
C ALA A 35 12.39 6.27 -6.52
N SER A 36 13.18 6.56 -5.46
CA SER A 36 14.38 5.78 -5.15
C SER A 36 14.08 4.32 -4.79
N TYR A 37 12.94 4.04 -4.12
CA TYR A 37 12.50 2.66 -3.86
C TYR A 37 12.21 1.90 -5.17
N VAL A 38 11.54 2.54 -6.13
CA VAL A 38 11.20 1.92 -7.42
C VAL A 38 12.44 1.68 -8.27
N THR A 39 13.33 2.67 -8.35
CA THR A 39 14.60 2.54 -9.10
C THR A 39 15.51 1.46 -8.50
N GLY A 40 15.54 1.32 -7.17
CA GLY A 40 16.33 0.30 -6.47
C GLY A 40 15.73 -1.11 -6.49
N ALA A 41 14.42 -1.24 -6.74
CA ALA A 41 13.69 -2.50 -6.57
C ALA A 41 14.26 -3.67 -7.39
N ALA A 42 14.64 -3.42 -8.65
CA ALA A 42 15.20 -4.46 -9.52
C ALA A 42 16.53 -5.00 -9.00
N ALA A 43 17.38 -4.14 -8.43
CA ALA A 43 18.66 -4.56 -7.84
C ALA A 43 18.47 -5.41 -6.58
N GLN A 44 17.31 -5.28 -5.92
CA GLN A 44 16.92 -6.03 -4.73
C GLN A 44 16.05 -7.26 -5.06
N GLY A 45 15.98 -7.66 -6.34
CA GLY A 45 15.36 -8.89 -6.79
C GLY A 45 13.86 -8.79 -7.13
N ALA A 46 13.26 -7.60 -7.05
CA ALA A 46 11.88 -7.41 -7.49
C ALA A 46 11.79 -7.31 -9.02
N GLU A 47 10.64 -7.70 -9.58
CA GLU A 47 10.26 -7.47 -10.97
C GLU A 47 9.49 -6.14 -11.07
N VAL A 48 10.04 -5.16 -11.80
CA VAL A 48 9.35 -3.88 -12.02
C VAL A 48 8.36 -4.03 -13.18
N VAL A 49 7.09 -4.26 -12.84
CA VAL A 49 6.01 -4.54 -13.82
C VAL A 49 5.44 -3.25 -14.43
N LEU A 50 5.43 -2.18 -13.63
CA LEU A 50 5.07 -0.82 -14.05
C LEU A 50 6.00 0.15 -13.31
N ASP A 51 6.65 1.03 -14.06
CA ASP A 51 7.52 2.08 -13.54
C ASP A 51 6.83 3.44 -13.74
N GLY A 52 6.45 4.07 -12.65
CA GLY A 52 5.81 5.39 -12.64
C GLY A 52 6.77 6.56 -12.44
N THR A 53 8.07 6.32 -12.22
CA THR A 53 9.02 7.35 -11.76
C THR A 53 9.19 8.51 -12.74
N GLY A 54 9.00 8.28 -14.04
CA GLY A 54 9.10 9.29 -15.08
C GLY A 54 7.78 10.01 -15.43
N HIS A 55 6.69 9.77 -14.69
CA HIS A 55 5.39 10.35 -15.04
C HIS A 55 5.35 11.87 -14.78
N THR A 56 4.88 12.61 -15.78
CA THR A 56 4.64 14.05 -15.71
C THR A 56 3.28 14.39 -16.31
N VAL A 57 2.71 15.52 -15.89
CA VAL A 57 1.44 16.04 -16.44
C VAL A 57 1.74 17.26 -17.31
N GLU A 58 1.26 17.24 -18.55
CA GLU A 58 1.44 18.33 -19.52
C GLU A 58 0.88 19.65 -18.97
N GLY A 59 1.67 20.72 -19.07
CA GLY A 59 1.34 22.05 -18.54
C GLY A 59 1.51 22.19 -17.03
N PHE A 60 1.95 21.14 -16.34
CA PHE A 60 2.23 21.13 -14.91
C PHE A 60 3.59 20.47 -14.60
N GLU A 61 4.56 20.54 -15.50
CA GLU A 61 5.82 19.79 -15.43
C GLU A 61 6.61 20.02 -14.13
N ASP A 62 6.48 21.21 -13.53
CA ASP A 62 7.13 21.58 -12.26
C ASP A 62 6.48 20.93 -11.01
N GLY A 63 5.38 20.20 -11.18
CA GLY A 63 4.69 19.51 -10.10
C GLY A 63 5.45 18.28 -9.58
N HIS A 64 5.00 17.77 -8.43
CA HIS A 64 5.65 16.65 -7.75
C HIS A 64 5.03 15.33 -8.20
N TRP A 65 5.02 15.14 -9.52
CA TRP A 65 4.35 14.03 -10.17
C TRP A 65 5.15 12.74 -10.04
N ILE A 66 4.41 11.66 -9.84
CA ILE A 66 4.90 10.29 -9.97
C ILE A 66 3.71 9.42 -10.36
N GLY A 67 3.97 8.46 -11.24
CA GLY A 67 3.00 7.51 -11.72
C GLY A 67 2.82 6.36 -10.73
N LEU A 68 1.83 5.51 -11.00
CA LEU A 68 1.71 4.26 -10.28
C LEU A 68 2.90 3.35 -10.63
N SER A 69 3.47 2.71 -9.61
CA SER A 69 4.47 1.67 -9.79
C SER A 69 3.98 0.33 -9.24
N LEU A 70 4.27 -0.75 -9.94
CA LEU A 70 3.90 -2.11 -9.55
C LEU A 70 5.16 -2.96 -9.48
N LEU A 71 5.52 -3.36 -8.26
CA LEU A 71 6.67 -4.21 -7.98
C LEU A 71 6.15 -5.62 -7.68
N ASP A 72 6.58 -6.60 -8.46
CA ASP A 72 6.18 -8.00 -8.32
C ASP A 72 7.33 -8.85 -7.77
N LYS A 73 7.01 -9.92 -7.05
CA LYS A 73 7.99 -10.83 -6.42
C LYS A 73 8.95 -10.09 -5.48
N VAL A 74 8.43 -9.14 -4.72
CA VAL A 74 9.21 -8.34 -3.77
C VAL A 74 9.74 -9.24 -2.65
N SER A 75 11.02 -9.10 -2.31
CA SER A 75 11.65 -9.79 -1.18
C SER A 75 11.36 -9.06 0.14
N THR A 76 11.27 -9.80 1.24
CA THR A 76 11.15 -9.23 2.60
C THR A 76 12.41 -8.49 3.06
N ASP A 77 13.53 -8.71 2.38
CA ASP A 77 14.79 -8.01 2.63
C ASP A 77 14.91 -6.71 1.83
N SER A 78 13.91 -6.37 1.00
CA SER A 78 13.94 -5.17 0.19
C SER A 78 13.48 -3.93 0.96
N ASP A 79 14.07 -2.78 0.65
CA ASP A 79 13.71 -1.49 1.25
C ASP A 79 12.23 -1.17 0.96
N ALA A 80 11.73 -1.53 -0.23
CA ALA A 80 10.34 -1.33 -0.63
C ALA A 80 9.32 -2.18 0.17
N TYR A 81 9.79 -3.20 0.91
CA TYR A 81 8.98 -3.98 1.86
C TYR A 81 9.16 -3.50 3.29
N GLN A 82 10.40 -3.19 3.69
CA GLN A 82 10.73 -2.84 5.08
C GLN A 82 10.25 -1.45 5.48
N ASP A 83 10.31 -0.50 4.53
CA ASP A 83 9.94 0.89 4.77
C ASP A 83 8.50 1.20 4.35
N GLU A 84 7.91 2.17 5.03
CA GLU A 84 6.66 2.78 4.58
C GLU A 84 6.92 3.81 3.47
N ILE A 85 6.64 3.42 2.22
CA ILE A 85 6.92 4.23 1.03
C ILE A 85 6.08 5.52 1.01
N PHE A 86 4.79 5.46 1.41
CA PHE A 86 3.86 6.58 1.36
C PHE A 86 3.68 7.21 -0.04
N GLY A 87 3.69 6.39 -1.08
CA GLY A 87 3.50 6.81 -2.47
C GLY A 87 2.68 5.79 -3.27
N PRO A 88 2.40 6.07 -4.55
CA PRO A 88 1.59 5.21 -5.42
C PRO A 88 2.38 3.97 -5.91
N VAL A 89 2.89 3.18 -4.97
CA VAL A 89 3.68 1.96 -5.22
C VAL A 89 2.96 0.77 -4.60
N LEU A 90 2.70 -0.26 -5.41
CA LEU A 90 2.13 -1.52 -4.94
C LEU A 90 3.19 -2.63 -5.02
N CYS A 91 3.53 -3.22 -3.87
CA CYS A 91 4.39 -4.38 -3.75
C CYS A 91 3.56 -5.67 -3.71
N VAL A 92 3.94 -6.67 -4.50
CA VAL A 92 3.29 -7.99 -4.54
C VAL A 92 4.28 -9.07 -4.11
N LEU A 93 3.95 -9.75 -3.01
CA LEU A 93 4.66 -10.90 -2.48
C LEU A 93 3.85 -12.17 -2.76
N ARG A 94 4.53 -13.32 -2.83
CA ARG A 94 3.90 -14.64 -3.00
C ARG A 94 4.31 -15.53 -1.85
N VAL A 95 3.33 -16.22 -1.30
CA VAL A 95 3.47 -17.23 -0.24
C VAL A 95 2.63 -18.44 -0.65
N ASP A 96 2.99 -19.62 -0.16
CA ASP A 96 2.35 -20.88 -0.58
C ASP A 96 1.06 -21.14 0.19
N THR A 97 1.01 -20.75 1.47
CA THR A 97 -0.12 -21.06 2.35
C THR A 97 -0.72 -19.82 3.00
N TYR A 98 -1.93 -19.99 3.53
CA TYR A 98 -2.58 -18.97 4.33
C TYR A 98 -1.78 -18.68 5.60
N GLU A 99 -1.26 -19.72 6.25
CA GLU A 99 -0.44 -19.62 7.45
C GLU A 99 0.83 -18.79 7.20
N ASP A 100 1.51 -19.02 6.08
CA ASP A 100 2.69 -18.23 5.68
C ASP A 100 2.32 -16.76 5.45
N GLY A 101 1.15 -16.49 4.86
CA GLY A 101 0.66 -15.12 4.66
C GLY A 101 0.37 -14.39 5.97
N VAL A 102 -0.28 -15.06 6.92
CA VAL A 102 -0.54 -14.50 8.26
C VAL A 102 0.78 -14.27 8.99
N ALA A 103 1.70 -15.23 8.95
CA ALA A 103 3.02 -15.09 9.57
C ALA A 103 3.81 -13.90 8.99
N LEU A 104 3.81 -13.75 7.66
CA LEU A 104 4.44 -12.64 6.94
C LEU A 104 3.87 -11.29 7.40
N MET A 105 2.55 -11.13 7.41
CA MET A 105 1.90 -9.89 7.84
C MET A 105 2.14 -9.60 9.33
N ASN A 106 2.11 -10.63 10.18
CA ASN A 106 2.36 -10.48 11.61
C ASN A 106 3.83 -10.16 11.93
N ALA A 107 4.77 -10.48 11.04
CA ALA A 107 6.18 -10.11 11.21
C ALA A 107 6.47 -8.62 10.97
N SER A 108 5.55 -7.88 10.33
CA SER A 108 5.69 -6.43 10.17
C SER A 108 5.76 -5.72 11.52
N PRO A 109 6.65 -4.73 11.71
CA PRO A 109 6.65 -3.90 12.92
C PRO A 109 5.38 -3.04 13.03
N PHE A 110 4.68 -2.84 11.91
CA PHE A 110 3.43 -2.09 11.84
C PHE A 110 2.20 -3.00 11.90
N GLY A 111 1.07 -2.43 12.31
CA GLY A 111 -0.19 -3.14 12.50
C GLY A 111 -1.41 -2.24 12.40
N ASN A 112 -1.40 -1.27 11.48
CA ASN A 112 -2.48 -0.29 11.34
C ASN A 112 -3.78 -0.92 10.81
N GLY A 113 -3.77 -1.37 9.56
CA GLY A 113 -4.92 -2.00 8.91
C GLY A 113 -4.50 -3.13 7.97
N THR A 114 -5.38 -4.11 7.79
CA THR A 114 -5.14 -5.26 6.93
C THR A 114 -6.44 -5.80 6.34
N ALA A 115 -6.37 -6.57 5.25
CA ALA A 115 -7.53 -7.13 4.60
C ALA A 115 -7.29 -8.53 4.03
N ILE A 116 -8.34 -9.36 4.05
CA ILE A 116 -8.39 -10.63 3.33
C ILE A 116 -9.47 -10.58 2.24
N PHE A 117 -9.13 -11.05 1.04
CA PHE A 117 -10.08 -11.25 -0.05
C PHE A 117 -10.39 -12.73 -0.19
N THR A 118 -11.58 -13.15 0.23
CA THR A 118 -11.98 -14.56 0.24
C THR A 118 -13.49 -14.73 0.12
N ARG A 119 -13.91 -15.90 -0.38
CA ARG A 119 -15.30 -16.36 -0.37
C ARG A 119 -15.58 -17.38 0.74
N ASP A 120 -14.54 -17.81 1.46
CA ASP A 120 -14.64 -18.80 2.51
C ASP A 120 -14.79 -18.14 3.89
N GLY A 121 -15.87 -18.50 4.60
CA GLY A 121 -16.16 -17.95 5.92
C GLY A 121 -15.21 -18.45 7.01
N GLY A 122 -14.64 -19.65 6.85
CA GLY A 122 -13.65 -20.20 7.77
C GLY A 122 -12.36 -19.40 7.74
N ALA A 123 -11.84 -19.15 6.53
CA ALA A 123 -10.66 -18.32 6.30
C ALA A 123 -10.88 -16.88 6.79
N ALA A 124 -12.04 -16.28 6.52
CA ALA A 124 -12.37 -14.94 7.01
C ALA A 124 -12.33 -14.87 8.54
N ARG A 125 -12.96 -15.84 9.23
CA ARG A 125 -12.98 -15.90 10.69
C ARG A 125 -11.59 -16.16 11.27
N ARG A 126 -10.82 -17.09 10.69
CA ARG A 126 -9.43 -17.35 11.11
C ARG A 126 -8.59 -16.09 10.99
N PHE A 127 -8.68 -15.39 9.86
CA PHE A 127 -7.92 -14.17 9.62
C PHE A 127 -8.21 -13.09 10.66
N GLN A 128 -9.48 -12.85 10.99
CA GLN A 128 -9.87 -11.88 12.02
C GLN A 128 -9.34 -12.21 13.41
N LEU A 129 -9.10 -13.49 13.72
CA LEU A 129 -8.63 -13.94 15.04
C LEU A 129 -7.11 -14.05 15.13
N GLU A 130 -6.45 -14.37 14.02
CA GLU A 130 -5.02 -14.71 13.98
C GLU A 130 -4.13 -13.52 13.56
N ILE A 131 -4.68 -12.53 12.86
CA ILE A 131 -3.93 -11.37 12.41
C ILE A 131 -3.69 -10.36 13.54
N GLN A 132 -2.52 -9.74 13.56
CA GLN A 132 -2.09 -8.77 14.56
C GLN A 132 -2.08 -7.35 13.99
N ALA A 133 -3.28 -6.85 13.68
CA ALA A 133 -3.50 -5.48 13.22
C ALA A 133 -4.77 -4.90 13.87
N GLY A 134 -4.80 -3.58 14.05
CA GLY A 134 -5.90 -2.91 14.75
C GLY A 134 -7.21 -2.86 13.96
N MET A 135 -7.14 -2.82 12.63
CA MET A 135 -8.32 -2.77 11.76
C MET A 135 -8.28 -3.90 10.72
N VAL A 136 -9.31 -4.74 10.67
CA VAL A 136 -9.35 -5.93 9.82
C VAL A 136 -10.54 -5.89 8.86
N GLY A 137 -10.26 -5.89 7.56
CA GLY A 137 -11.25 -5.93 6.48
C GLY A 137 -11.44 -7.33 5.89
N VAL A 138 -12.70 -7.73 5.67
CA VAL A 138 -13.03 -8.92 4.85
C VAL A 138 -13.66 -8.42 3.56
N ASN A 139 -12.95 -8.62 2.44
CA ASN A 139 -13.28 -8.08 1.12
C ASN A 139 -13.36 -6.55 1.06
N VAL A 140 -12.71 -5.86 2.01
CA VAL A 140 -12.62 -4.39 2.09
C VAL A 140 -11.14 -4.00 2.27
N PRO A 141 -10.48 -3.39 1.27
CA PRO A 141 -9.03 -3.11 1.32
C PRO A 141 -8.66 -2.00 2.32
N ILE A 142 -9.57 -1.07 2.58
CA ILE A 142 -9.37 0.08 3.46
C ILE A 142 -10.43 0.01 4.55
N PRO A 143 -10.20 -0.76 5.64
CA PRO A 143 -11.20 -1.02 6.67
C PRO A 143 -11.27 0.11 7.71
N VAL A 144 -11.41 1.36 7.27
CA VAL A 144 -11.47 2.53 8.17
C VAL A 144 -12.77 2.49 8.98
N PRO A 145 -12.70 2.52 10.33
CA PRO A 145 -13.88 2.52 11.19
C PRO A 145 -14.73 3.76 10.97
N VAL A 146 -16.05 3.55 10.93
CA VAL A 146 -17.02 4.65 10.89
C VAL A 146 -16.93 5.45 12.19
N GLY A 147 -17.26 6.76 12.17
CA GLY A 147 -17.00 7.70 13.28
C GLY A 147 -17.59 7.37 14.66
N TYR A 148 -18.43 6.34 14.78
CA TYR A 148 -18.94 5.79 16.05
C TYR A 148 -18.18 4.54 16.54
N HIS A 149 -17.08 4.18 15.86
CA HIS A 149 -16.10 3.18 16.27
C HIS A 149 -14.72 3.84 16.35
N SER A 150 -13.78 3.24 17.07
CA SER A 150 -12.45 3.81 17.23
C SER A 150 -11.46 3.40 16.14
N PHE A 151 -10.69 4.38 15.64
CA PHE A 151 -9.51 4.12 14.80
C PHE A 151 -8.28 3.89 15.68
N GLY A 152 -7.64 2.74 15.49
CA GLY A 152 -6.39 2.42 16.15
C GLY A 152 -5.64 1.33 15.41
N GLY A 153 -4.32 1.45 15.39
CA GLY A 153 -3.40 0.41 14.96
C GLY A 153 -2.84 -0.36 16.15
N TRP A 154 -2.14 -1.45 15.87
CA TRP A 154 -1.35 -2.20 16.84
C TRP A 154 0.15 -2.01 16.57
N LYS A 155 1.00 -2.44 17.51
CA LYS A 155 2.47 -2.36 17.42
C LYS A 155 2.95 -0.90 17.25
N ASP A 156 3.93 -0.65 16.39
CA ASP A 156 4.49 0.68 16.17
C ASP A 156 3.52 1.63 15.43
N SER A 157 2.30 1.18 15.10
CA SER A 157 1.26 2.02 14.51
C SER A 157 0.42 2.81 15.53
N LEU A 158 0.53 2.54 16.83
CA LEU A 158 -0.13 3.31 17.88
C LEU A 158 0.62 3.23 19.21
N PHE A 159 0.84 4.38 19.85
CA PHE A 159 1.42 4.45 21.20
C PHE A 159 0.35 4.92 22.20
N GLY A 160 -0.04 4.03 23.11
CA GLY A 160 -1.03 4.31 24.16
C GLY A 160 -2.18 3.31 24.18
N ASP A 161 -3.04 3.42 25.19
CA ASP A 161 -4.17 2.50 25.39
C ASP A 161 -5.50 3.04 24.82
N HIS A 162 -5.53 4.33 24.44
CA HIS A 162 -6.69 4.99 23.87
C HIS A 162 -6.53 5.21 22.37
N HIS A 163 -7.57 4.86 21.64
CA HIS A 163 -7.65 5.02 20.19
C HIS A 163 -8.13 6.45 19.82
N ILE A 164 -7.99 6.84 18.54
CA ILE A 164 -7.99 8.26 18.12
C ILE A 164 -9.38 8.93 18.15
N TYR A 165 -10.47 8.16 18.10
CA TYR A 165 -11.86 8.65 18.25
C TYR A 165 -12.78 7.50 18.67
N GLY A 166 -14.08 7.77 18.82
CA GLY A 166 -15.09 6.83 19.36
C GLY A 166 -15.37 7.09 20.82
#